data_AF-A0A7C8DU54-F1
#
_entry.id   AF-A0A7C8DU54-F1
#
_cell.length_a   1.000
_cell.length_b   1.000
_cell.length_c   1.000
_cell.angle_alpha   90.00
_cell.angle_beta   90.00
_cell.angle_gamma   90.00
#
_symmetry.space_group_name_H-M   'P 1'
#
loop_
_entity.id
_entity.type
_entity.pdbx_description
1 polymer ?
#
loop_
_entity_poly.entity_id
_entity_poly.type
_entity_poly.pdbx_seq_one_letter_code
_entity_poly.pdbx_strand_id
1 'polypeptide(L)' 'DANAAVTTRFGIPGLKAALDLMGMYGGPVRSPLFALDKEKHRELEQILQKAGLLPGKDPGIRNSARE' A
#
# COMPACT_ATOMS: atom_id res chain seq x y z
N ASP A 1 -9.49 4.22 5.32
CA ASP A 1 -9.29 5.18 4.22
C ASP A 1 -7.85 5.07 3.71
N ALA A 2 -7.66 4.99 2.38
CA ALA A 2 -6.36 4.84 1.75
C ALA A 2 -5.53 6.13 1.80
N ASN A 3 -6.18 7.30 1.69
CA ASN A 3 -5.48 8.58 1.75
C ASN A 3 -4.82 8.80 3.11
N ALA A 4 -5.58 8.57 4.19
CA ALA A 4 -5.04 8.61 5.55
C ALA A 4 -3.93 7.58 5.78
N ALA A 5 -4.01 6.39 5.18
CA ALA A 5 -3.00 5.35 5.33
C ALA A 5 -1.62 5.82 4.86
N VAL A 6 -1.52 6.47 3.69
CA VAL A 6 -0.23 6.91 3.12
C VAL A 6 0.23 8.30 3.58
N THR A 7 -0.59 9.03 4.35
CA THR A 7 -0.27 10.39 4.83
C THR A 7 -0.21 10.47 6.35
N THR A 8 -1.34 10.52 7.04
CA THR A 8 -1.41 10.79 8.48
C THR A 8 -1.12 9.56 9.33
N ARG A 9 -1.45 8.35 8.86
CA ARG A 9 -1.34 7.13 9.66
C ARG A 9 0.03 6.47 9.59
N PHE A 10 0.54 6.23 8.39
CA PHE A 10 1.84 5.56 8.19
C PHE A 10 2.90 6.48 7.59
N GLY A 11 2.54 7.71 7.22
CA GLY A 11 3.48 8.71 6.74
C GLY A 11 4.24 8.32 5.49
N ILE A 12 5.42 8.93 5.33
CA ILE A 12 6.36 8.65 4.22
C ILE A 12 6.69 7.15 4.13
N PRO A 13 6.94 6.39 5.22
CA PRO A 13 7.12 4.94 5.14
C PRO A 13 5.94 4.22 4.50
N GLY A 14 4.71 4.59 4.85
CA GLY A 14 3.51 4.02 4.26
C GLY A 14 3.32 4.36 2.78
N LEU A 15 3.59 5.61 2.39
CA LEU A 15 3.56 5.99 0.98
C LEU A 15 4.56 5.16 0.16
N LYS A 16 5.80 5.03 0.63
CA LYS A 16 6.83 4.24 -0.06
C LYS A 16 6.43 2.76 -0.18
N ALA A 17 6.00 2.17 0.93
CA ALA A 17 5.52 0.78 0.92
C ALA A 17 4.33 0.58 -0.02
N ALA A 18 3.41 1.55 -0.10
CA ALA A 18 2.29 1.51 -1.03
C ALA A 18 2.76 1.52 -2.50
N LEU A 19 3.74 2.38 -2.83
CA LEU A 19 4.34 2.41 -4.17
C LEU A 19 4.96 1.06 -4.53
N ASP A 20 5.75 0.47 -3.62
CA ASP A 20 6.37 -0.84 -3.83
C ASP A 20 5.32 -1.94 -4.03
N LEU A 21 4.24 -1.95 -3.23
CA LEU A 21 3.13 -2.90 -3.37
C LEU A 21 2.39 -2.75 -4.71
N MET A 22 2.32 -1.55 -5.25
CA MET A 22 1.68 -1.25 -6.54
C MET A 22 2.61 -1.52 -7.74
N GLY A 23 3.81 -2.07 -7.52
CA GLY A 23 4.79 -2.32 -8.58
C GLY A 23 5.54 -1.08 -9.06
N MET A 24 5.44 0.03 -8.32
CA MET A 24 6.24 1.24 -8.53
C MET A 24 7.46 1.23 -7.60
N TYR A 25 8.39 2.15 -7.81
CA TYR A 25 9.55 2.30 -6.91
C TYR A 25 9.24 3.27 -5.76
N GLY A 26 9.05 2.74 -4.55
CA GLY A 26 8.97 3.51 -3.31
C GLY A 26 10.35 3.74 -2.66
N GLY A 27 11.25 2.77 -2.83
CA GLY A 27 12.64 2.85 -2.39
C GLY A 27 12.83 2.80 -0.87
N PRO A 28 14.09 2.79 -0.40
CA PRO A 28 14.38 2.66 1.02
C PRO A 28 13.89 3.86 1.82
N VAL A 29 13.37 3.61 3.02
CA VAL A 29 13.10 4.66 4.00
C VAL A 29 14.44 5.13 4.58
N ARG A 30 14.72 6.42 4.44
CA ARG A 30 15.95 7.05 4.98
C ARG A 30 15.84 7.32 6.47
N SER A 31 16.95 7.18 7.19
CA SER A 31 17.07 7.64 8.57
C SER A 31 16.75 9.15 8.69
N PRO A 32 16.18 9.62 9.81
CA PRO A 32 15.90 8.88 11.05
C PRO A 32 14.60 8.07 11.04
N LEU A 33 13.88 8.03 9.91
CA LEU A 33 12.63 7.27 9.79
C LEU A 33 12.91 5.77 9.64
N PHE A 34 11.98 4.97 10.14
CA PHE A 34 12.02 3.51 10.02
C PHE A 34 10.98 3.02 9.01
N ALA A 35 11.32 1.92 8.33
CA ALA A 35 10.37 1.19 7.52
C ALA A 35 9.19 0.70 8.37
N LEU A 36 8.06 0.41 7.72
CA LEU A 36 6.94 -0.21 8.41
C LEU A 36 7.32 -1.62 8.87
N ASP A 37 6.83 -2.01 10.04
CA ASP A 37 6.92 -3.40 10.48
C ASP A 37 5.97 -4.31 9.67
N LYS A 38 6.09 -5.62 9.87
CA LYS A 38 5.32 -6.62 9.12
C LYS A 38 3.81 -6.48 9.31
N GLU A 39 3.37 -6.05 10.48
CA GLU A 39 1.95 -5.93 10.81
C GLU A 39 1.34 -4.72 10.10
N LYS A 40 2.01 -3.56 10.17
CA LYS A 40 1.61 -2.35 9.45
C LYS A 40 1.70 -2.51 7.94
N HIS A 41 2.68 -3.27 7.43
CA HIS A 41 2.74 -3.63 6.01
C HIS A 41 1.50 -4.41 5.57
N ARG A 42 1.10 -5.44 6.32
CA ARG A 42 -0.12 -6.22 6.03
C ARG A 42 -1.37 -5.36 6.12
N GLU A 43 -1.44 -4.47 7.11
CA GLU A 43 -2.58 -3.58 7.25
C GLU A 43 -2.68 -2.60 6.07
N LEU A 44 -1.56 -2.01 5.64
CA LEU A 44 -1.50 -1.17 4.45
C LEU A 44 -1.96 -1.94 3.20
N GLU A 45 -1.46 -3.17 2.99
CA GLU A 45 -1.88 -4.04 1.89
C GLU A 45 -3.41 -4.23 1.88
N GLN A 46 -4.00 -4.55 3.04
CA GLN A 46 -5.46 -4.72 3.17
C GLN A 46 -6.24 -3.43 2.90
N ILE A 47 -5.74 -2.28 3.35
CA ILE A 47 -6.38 -0.98 3.08
C ILE A 47 -6.38 -0.69 1.58
N LEU A 48 -5.25 -0.92 0.91
CA LEU A 48 -5.12 -0.69 -0.53
C LEU A 48 -5.98 -1.66 -1.34
N GLN A 49 -6.08 -2.93 -0.92
CA GLN A 49 -7.02 -3.91 -1.51
C GLN A 49 -8.47 -3.47 -1.36
N LYS A 50 -8.89 -3.08 -0.15
CA LYS A 50 -10.26 -2.58 0.10
C LYS A 50 -10.58 -1.32 -0.71
N ALA A 51 -9.57 -0.51 -1.02
CA ALA A 51 -9.70 0.67 -1.87
C ALA A 51 -9.67 0.36 -3.38
N GLY A 52 -9.47 -0.90 -3.78
CA GLY A 52 -9.36 -1.30 -5.19
C GLY A 52 -8.06 -0.89 -5.87
N LEU A 53 -7.04 -0.52 -5.09
CA LEU A 53 -5.71 -0.10 -5.59
C LEU A 53 -4.75 -1.28 -5.75
N LEU A 54 -5.03 -2.41 -5.11
CA LEU A 54 -4.32 -3.67 -5.25
C LEU A 54 -5.30 -4.79 -5.58
N PRO A 55 -4.89 -5.80 -6.36
CA PRO A 55 -5.69 -7.00 -6.53
C PRO A 55 -5.91 -7.67 -5.16
N GLY A 56 -7.13 -8.12 -4.91
CA GLY A 56 -7.42 -8.97 -3.74
C GLY A 56 -6.61 -10.27 -3.83
N LYS A 57 -6.35 -10.91 -2.69
CA LYS A 57 -5.64 -12.21 -2.61
C LYS A 57 -6.33 -13.38 -3.30
N ASP A 58 -7.44 -13.14 -4.00
CA ASP A 58 -8.10 -14.13 -4.84
C ASP A 58 -7.63 -13.95 -6.30
N PRO A 59 -6.75 -14.82 -6.83
CA PRO A 59 -6.20 -14.70 -8.18
C PRO A 59 -7.24 -14.92 -9.31
N GLY A 60 -8.53 -15.01 -8.99
CA GLY A 60 -9.59 -15.43 -9.91
C GLY A 60 -10.37 -14.37 -10.67
N ILE A 61 -10.34 -13.07 -10.33
CA ILE A 61 -11.24 -12.09 -11.00
C ILE A 61 -10.48 -10.82 -11.40
N ARG A 62 -9.97 -10.80 -12.64
CA ARG A 62 -9.69 -9.55 -13.35
C ARG A 62 -11.03 -8.97 -13.79
N ASN A 63 -11.57 -8.02 -13.05
CA ASN A 63 -12.69 -7.21 -13.53
C ASN A 63 -12.17 -6.26 -14.61
N SER A 64 -12.34 -6.69 -15.86
CA SER A 64 -12.58 -5.80 -16.99
C SER A 64 -13.75 -4.85 -16.68
N ALA A 65 -13.69 -3.65 -17.24
CA ALA A 65 -14.71 -2.60 -17.26
C ALA A 65 -14.58 -1.53 -16.16
N ARG A 66 -13.93 -0.42 -16.55
CA ARG A 66 -14.47 0.94 -16.39
C ARG A 66 -14.10 1.76 -17.63
N GLU A 67 -15.07 1.92 -18.54
CA GLU A 67 -15.27 3.13 -19.34
C GLU A 67 -16.26 4.02 -18.60
#